data_AF-A0AAV9Q9L1-F1
#
_entry.id   AF-A0AAV9Q9L1-F1
#
_cell.length_a   1.000
_cell.length_b   1.000
_cell.length_c   1.000
_cell.angle_alpha   90.00
_cell.angle_beta   90.00
_cell.angle_gamma   90.00
#
_symmetry.space_group_name_H-M   'P 1'
#
loop_
_entity.id
_entity.type
_entity.pdbx_description
1 polymer ?
#
loop_
_entity_poly.entity_id
_entity_poly.type
_entity_poly.pdbx_seq_one_letter_code
_entity_poly.pdbx_strand_id
1 'polypeptide(L)'
;MSKPTPTPPLTPQLCFNTRVLCDFLRLSRASIDDSISTTLNALITPASTSPFDPHSTSVRNPTLPSSLTRQPIPSSTTRTFLDNVLFPSWQTRMGVIQYCTSVATSPDPEDPDVLEREVQNRRDAERVVDERLDPYSGRFFPKEARTEQLASILRNEVAVEGIVRNRTWGIVSDRCEGVGGNWQAEFDRWRDQSRGGRD
;
A
#
# COMPACT_ATOMS: atom_id res chain seq x y z
N MET A 1 -26.74 10.69 6.62
CA MET A 1 -25.77 10.07 5.70
C MET A 1 -24.94 11.19 5.10
N SER A 2 -23.65 11.25 5.44
CA SER A 2 -22.72 12.26 4.94
C SER A 2 -22.50 12.02 3.44
N LYS A 3 -22.69 13.05 2.60
CA LYS A 3 -22.39 12.97 1.17
C LYS A 3 -20.92 12.57 1.00
N PRO A 4 -20.59 11.57 0.16
CA PRO A 4 -19.19 11.21 -0.08
C PRO A 4 -18.47 12.42 -0.66
N THR A 5 -17.41 12.85 0.02
CA THR A 5 -16.55 13.94 -0.45
C THR A 5 -15.96 13.50 -1.79
N PRO A 6 -16.09 14.31 -2.87
CA PRO A 6 -15.51 13.96 -4.16
C PRO A 6 -14.00 13.79 -4.02
N THR A 7 -13.48 12.68 -4.54
CA THR A 7 -12.04 12.40 -4.53
C THR A 7 -11.35 13.42 -5.44
N PRO A 8 -10.37 14.19 -4.94
CA PRO A 8 -9.64 15.13 -5.78
C PRO A 8 -8.85 14.37 -6.86
N PRO A 9 -8.73 14.93 -8.07
CA PRO A 9 -7.93 14.30 -9.13
C PRO A 9 -6.44 14.28 -8.74
N LEU A 10 -5.72 13.28 -9.21
CA LEU A 10 -4.27 13.23 -9.05
C LEU A 10 -3.62 14.33 -9.88
N THR A 11 -2.66 15.04 -9.29
CA THR A 11 -1.90 16.12 -9.93
C THR A 11 -0.41 15.87 -9.79
N PRO A 12 0.44 16.37 -10.71
CA PRO A 12 1.90 16.20 -10.59
C PRO A 12 2.46 16.83 -9.31
N GLN A 13 1.82 17.88 -8.81
CA GLN A 13 2.19 18.57 -7.57
C GLN A 13 2.14 17.63 -6.34
N LEU A 14 1.20 16.69 -6.32
CA LEU A 14 1.15 15.65 -5.28
C LEU A 14 2.40 14.77 -5.30
N CYS A 15 2.89 14.41 -6.50
CA CYS A 15 4.03 13.51 -6.66
C CYS A 15 5.35 14.17 -6.24
N PHE A 16 5.55 15.44 -6.59
CA PHE A 16 6.75 16.18 -6.19
C PHE A 16 6.77 16.58 -4.71
N ASN A 17 5.61 16.62 -4.04
CA ASN A 17 5.56 16.66 -2.58
C ASN A 17 5.75 15.26 -2.00
N THR A 18 7.00 14.79 -2.01
CA THR A 18 7.38 13.44 -1.59
C THR A 18 6.94 13.10 -0.17
N ARG A 19 6.91 14.09 0.73
CA ARG A 19 6.41 13.92 2.10
C ARG A 19 4.93 13.56 2.11
N VAL A 20 4.10 14.33 1.40
CA VAL A 20 2.65 14.08 1.32
C VAL A 20 2.36 12.74 0.64
N LEU A 21 3.09 12.42 -0.43
CA LEU A 21 3.00 11.13 -1.12
C LEU A 21 3.29 9.96 -0.16
N CYS A 22 4.41 10.01 0.56
CA CYS A 22 4.80 8.97 1.50
C CYS A 22 3.83 8.87 2.68
N ASP A 23 3.37 10.00 3.22
CA ASP A 23 2.40 10.04 4.32
C ASP A 23 1.05 9.44 3.90
N PHE A 24 0.59 9.71 2.67
CA PHE A 24 -0.61 9.10 2.12
C PHE A 24 -0.47 7.56 2.05
N LEU A 25 0.62 7.05 1.47
CA LEU A 25 0.85 5.61 1.34
C LEU A 25 0.96 4.95 2.73
N ARG A 26 1.70 5.57 3.65
CA ARG A 26 1.84 5.09 5.03
C ARG A 26 0.50 5.04 5.75
N LEU A 27 -0.29 6.11 5.70
CA LEU A 27 -1.59 6.16 6.37
C LEU A 27 -2.58 5.17 5.77
N SER A 28 -2.58 5.00 4.44
CA SER A 28 -3.44 4.02 3.79
C SER A 28 -3.08 2.58 4.14
N ARG A 29 -1.80 2.27 4.38
CA ARG A 29 -1.37 0.95 4.86
C ARG A 29 -1.72 0.75 6.33
N ALA A 30 -1.50 1.79 7.15
CA ALA A 30 -1.81 1.75 8.57
C ALA A 30 -3.31 1.51 8.85
N SER A 31 -4.19 2.07 8.01
CA SER A 31 -5.64 1.95 8.19
C SER A 31 -6.19 0.56 7.87
N ILE A 32 -5.56 -0.21 6.97
CA ILE A 32 -6.11 -1.48 6.45
C ILE A 32 -5.14 -2.65 6.65
N ASP A 33 -3.91 -2.52 6.18
CA ASP A 33 -2.94 -3.62 6.13
C ASP A 33 -2.27 -3.86 7.49
N ASP A 34 -1.81 -2.80 8.19
CA ASP A 34 -1.20 -2.97 9.51
C ASP A 34 -2.23 -3.38 10.57
N SER A 35 -3.48 -2.98 10.38
CA SER A 35 -4.63 -3.32 11.23
C SER A 35 -5.35 -4.59 10.79
N ILE A 36 -4.85 -5.33 9.78
CA ILE A 36 -5.60 -6.40 9.12
C ILE A 36 -6.12 -7.46 10.09
N SER A 37 -5.32 -7.89 11.06
CA SER A 37 -5.75 -8.89 12.05
C SER A 37 -6.92 -8.39 12.90
N THR A 38 -6.88 -7.12 13.31
CA THR A 38 -7.96 -6.49 14.07
C THR A 38 -9.21 -6.34 13.21
N THR A 39 -9.06 -5.89 11.97
CA THR A 39 -10.14 -5.75 11.01
C THR A 39 -10.83 -7.09 10.74
N LEU A 40 -10.05 -8.16 10.52
CA LEU A 40 -10.57 -9.51 10.32
C LEU A 40 -11.27 -10.07 11.58
N ASN A 41 -10.75 -9.77 12.78
CA ASN A 41 -11.42 -10.16 14.02
C ASN A 41 -12.79 -9.46 14.17
N ALA A 42 -12.91 -8.21 13.72
CA ALA A 42 -14.17 -7.48 13.76
C ALA A 42 -15.22 -8.04 12.78
N LEU A 43 -14.80 -8.79 11.74
CA LEU A 43 -15.73 -9.50 10.84
C LEU A 43 -16.36 -10.73 11.52
N ILE A 44 -15.72 -11.27 12.55
CA ILE A 44 -16.22 -12.39 13.34
C ILE A 44 -17.15 -11.82 14.41
N THR A 45 -18.45 -11.85 14.14
CA THR A 45 -19.45 -11.58 15.16
C THR A 45 -20.08 -12.90 15.62
N PRO A 46 -20.44 -13.05 16.90
CA PRO A 46 -21.13 -14.25 17.36
C PRO A 46 -22.37 -14.56 16.51
N ALA A 47 -23.12 -13.53 16.10
CA ALA A 47 -24.29 -13.65 15.23
C ALA A 47 -23.97 -14.13 13.80
N SER A 48 -22.77 -13.85 13.26
CA SER A 48 -22.37 -14.30 11.93
C SER A 48 -21.82 -15.72 11.90
N THR A 49 -21.45 -16.27 13.06
CA THR A 49 -20.83 -17.61 13.19
C THR A 49 -21.75 -18.66 13.81
N SER A 50 -22.68 -18.25 14.68
CA SER A 50 -23.73 -19.12 15.22
C SER A 50 -24.98 -18.29 15.54
N PRO A 51 -26.17 -18.69 15.05
CA PRO A 51 -27.42 -18.15 15.57
C PRO A 51 -27.48 -18.32 17.10
N PHE A 52 -28.09 -17.37 17.79
CA PHE A 52 -28.30 -17.47 19.23
C PHE A 52 -29.29 -18.60 19.53
N ASP A 53 -28.83 -19.64 20.24
CA ASP A 53 -29.68 -20.72 20.74
C ASP A 53 -29.99 -20.49 22.23
N PRO A 54 -31.26 -20.24 22.62
CA PRO A 54 -31.63 -20.05 24.01
C PRO A 54 -31.34 -21.27 24.91
N HIS A 55 -31.25 -22.48 24.34
CA HIS A 55 -30.87 -23.69 25.09
C HIS A 55 -29.38 -23.71 25.48
N SER A 56 -28.54 -22.92 24.83
CA SER A 56 -27.11 -22.77 25.14
C SER A 56 -26.85 -22.11 26.50
N THR A 57 -27.86 -21.52 27.14
CA THR A 57 -27.74 -20.87 28.47
C THR A 57 -27.78 -21.86 29.65
N SER A 58 -28.13 -23.13 29.38
CA SER A 58 -28.28 -24.17 30.41
C SER A 58 -26.95 -24.77 30.90
N VAL A 59 -25.85 -24.56 30.19
CA VAL A 59 -24.53 -25.10 30.51
C VAL A 59 -23.72 -24.09 31.31
N ARG A 60 -23.53 -24.36 32.61
CA ARG A 60 -22.93 -23.43 33.58
C ARG A 60 -21.39 -23.37 33.57
N ASN A 61 -20.72 -23.99 32.58
CA ASN A 61 -19.27 -23.95 32.44
C ASN A 61 -18.88 -24.03 30.95
N PRO A 62 -18.57 -22.90 30.28
CA PRO A 62 -17.97 -22.94 28.98
C PRO A 62 -16.47 -23.06 29.19
N THR A 63 -15.95 -24.27 29.38
CA THR A 63 -14.63 -24.53 28.78
C THR A 63 -14.86 -24.30 27.29
N LEU A 64 -14.50 -23.10 26.80
CA LEU A 64 -14.56 -22.77 25.39
C LEU A 64 -14.01 -23.98 24.63
N PRO A 65 -14.81 -24.69 23.82
CA PRO A 65 -14.25 -25.77 23.05
C PRO A 65 -13.08 -25.20 22.26
N SER A 66 -11.96 -25.93 22.22
CA SER A 66 -10.75 -25.51 21.50
C SER A 66 -11.02 -25.26 20.00
N SER A 67 -12.23 -25.56 19.50
CA SER A 67 -12.72 -25.16 18.18
C SER A 67 -13.12 -23.68 18.08
N LEU A 68 -13.47 -22.99 19.18
CA LEU A 68 -13.80 -21.55 19.17
C LEU A 68 -12.57 -20.65 19.12
N THR A 69 -11.36 -21.16 19.32
CA THR A 69 -10.15 -20.32 19.34
C THR A 69 -9.66 -19.93 17.94
N ARG A 70 -10.24 -20.49 16.86
CA ARG A 70 -9.87 -20.13 15.49
C ARG A 70 -10.85 -20.59 14.40
N GLN A 71 -12.18 -20.45 14.62
CA GLN A 71 -13.10 -20.70 13.51
C GLN A 71 -12.72 -19.79 12.32
N PRO A 72 -12.55 -20.35 11.10
CA PRO A 72 -12.21 -19.56 9.94
C PRO A 72 -13.36 -18.61 9.60
N ILE A 73 -13.03 -17.44 9.05
CA ILE A 73 -14.02 -16.46 8.61
C ILE A 73 -14.78 -17.08 7.42
N PRO A 74 -16.13 -17.07 7.43
CA PRO A 74 -16.93 -17.61 6.34
C PRO A 74 -16.56 -16.98 4.99
N SER A 75 -16.49 -17.81 3.95
CA SER A 75 -16.08 -17.40 2.60
C SER A 75 -16.86 -16.19 2.05
N SER A 76 -18.17 -16.09 2.30
CA SER A 76 -19.01 -14.97 1.85
C SER A 76 -18.64 -13.63 2.52
N THR A 77 -18.39 -13.65 3.83
CA THR A 77 -17.93 -12.48 4.59
C THR A 77 -16.56 -12.03 4.12
N THR A 78 -15.64 -13.00 3.92
CA THR A 78 -14.32 -12.71 3.39
C THR A 78 -14.39 -12.08 2.00
N ARG A 79 -15.16 -12.66 1.08
CA ARG A 79 -15.31 -12.15 -0.29
C ARG A 79 -15.80 -10.70 -0.28
N THR A 80 -16.80 -10.41 0.56
CA THR A 80 -17.33 -9.05 0.75
C THR A 80 -16.24 -8.08 1.22
N PHE A 81 -15.43 -8.47 2.20
CA PHE A 81 -14.31 -7.64 2.69
C PHE A 81 -13.24 -7.42 1.61
N LEU A 82 -12.85 -8.47 0.90
CA LEU A 82 -11.86 -8.38 -0.17
C LEU A 82 -12.29 -7.42 -1.26
N ASP A 83 -13.52 -7.60 -1.76
CA ASP A 83 -13.98 -6.91 -2.96
C ASP A 83 -14.38 -5.45 -2.69
N ASN A 84 -14.82 -5.13 -1.46
CA ASN A 84 -15.29 -3.78 -1.10
C ASN A 84 -14.31 -2.96 -0.26
N VAL A 85 -13.31 -3.57 0.37
CA VAL A 85 -12.37 -2.87 1.26
C VAL A 85 -10.93 -3.07 0.83
N LEU A 86 -10.45 -4.32 0.86
CA LEU A 86 -9.02 -4.59 0.68
C LEU A 86 -8.54 -4.26 -0.73
N PHE A 87 -9.18 -4.85 -1.75
CA PHE A 87 -8.76 -4.67 -3.13
C PHE A 87 -8.98 -3.25 -3.66
N PRO A 88 -10.09 -2.55 -3.38
CA PRO A 88 -10.21 -1.14 -3.70
C PRO A 88 -9.07 -0.30 -3.13
N SER A 89 -8.67 -0.52 -1.86
CA SER A 89 -7.56 0.22 -1.26
C SER A 89 -6.22 -0.07 -1.97
N TRP A 90 -5.92 -1.34 -2.23
CA TRP A 90 -4.73 -1.74 -2.98
C TRP A 90 -4.71 -1.12 -4.38
N GLN A 91 -5.86 -1.04 -5.05
CA GLN A 91 -6.01 -0.43 -6.36
C GLN A 91 -5.80 1.09 -6.30
N THR A 92 -6.31 1.78 -5.28
CA THR A 92 -6.07 3.21 -5.08
C THR A 92 -4.59 3.50 -4.88
N ARG A 93 -3.91 2.76 -3.99
CA ARG A 93 -2.45 2.94 -3.78
C ARG A 93 -1.65 2.65 -5.04
N MET A 94 -1.99 1.58 -5.76
CA MET A 94 -1.37 1.25 -7.04
C MET A 94 -1.56 2.39 -8.06
N GLY A 95 -2.77 2.93 -8.16
CA GLY A 95 -3.06 4.05 -9.06
C GLY A 95 -2.22 5.29 -8.78
N VAL A 96 -2.03 5.63 -7.50
CA VAL A 96 -1.16 6.75 -7.09
C VAL A 96 0.30 6.47 -7.46
N ILE A 97 0.82 5.29 -7.15
CA ILE A 97 2.20 4.90 -7.47
C ILE A 97 2.43 4.92 -8.99
N GLN A 98 1.51 4.35 -9.77
CA GLN A 98 1.59 4.31 -11.23
C GLN A 98 1.54 5.72 -11.84
N TYR A 99 0.61 6.55 -11.37
CA TYR A 99 0.51 7.93 -11.81
C TYR A 99 1.82 8.69 -11.52
N CYS A 100 2.33 8.63 -10.29
CA CYS A 100 3.58 9.31 -9.97
C CYS A 100 4.79 8.72 -10.70
N THR A 101 4.76 7.44 -11.09
CA THR A 101 5.80 6.83 -11.93
C THR A 101 5.79 7.41 -13.35
N SER A 102 4.61 7.65 -13.92
CA SER A 102 4.50 8.35 -15.21
C SER A 102 4.99 9.80 -15.13
N VAL A 103 4.74 10.49 -14.02
CA VAL A 103 5.25 11.85 -13.78
C VAL A 103 6.77 11.84 -13.64
N ALA A 104 7.34 10.88 -12.90
CA ALA A 104 8.78 10.76 -12.69
C ALA A 104 9.57 10.43 -13.97
N THR A 105 8.92 9.84 -14.98
CA THR A 105 9.53 9.51 -16.27
C THR A 105 9.29 10.57 -17.34
N SER A 106 8.49 11.60 -17.04
CA SER A 106 8.21 12.70 -17.95
C SER A 106 9.20 13.87 -17.73
N PRO A 107 9.57 14.62 -18.79
CA PRO A 107 10.36 15.84 -18.63
C PRO A 107 9.63 16.84 -17.74
N ASP A 108 10.41 17.57 -16.94
CA ASP A 108 9.88 18.48 -15.94
C ASP A 108 10.30 19.92 -16.22
N PRO A 109 9.49 20.70 -16.95
CA PRO A 109 9.82 22.07 -17.33
C PRO A 109 9.76 23.04 -16.15
N GLU A 110 9.08 22.68 -15.05
CA GLU A 110 8.84 23.52 -13.88
C GLU A 110 9.81 23.20 -12.73
N ASP A 111 10.95 22.56 -13.02
CA ASP A 111 11.98 22.26 -12.02
C ASP A 111 12.76 23.55 -11.67
N PRO A 112 12.60 24.12 -10.46
CA PRO A 112 13.27 25.36 -10.08
C PRO A 112 14.79 25.19 -9.93
N ASP A 113 15.25 23.97 -9.71
CA ASP A 113 16.64 23.67 -9.34
C ASP A 113 17.52 23.33 -10.54
N VAL A 114 16.99 23.38 -11.78
CA VAL A 114 17.72 22.95 -13.00
C VAL A 114 19.05 23.69 -13.14
N LEU A 115 18.99 25.03 -13.15
CA LEU A 115 20.18 25.86 -13.35
C LEU A 115 21.18 25.71 -12.19
N GLU A 116 20.69 25.72 -10.96
CA GLU A 116 21.54 25.56 -9.77
C GLU A 116 22.23 24.20 -9.76
N ARG A 117 21.49 23.14 -10.10
CA ARG A 117 22.02 21.77 -10.23
C ARG A 117 23.09 21.69 -11.30
N GLU A 118 22.87 22.26 -12.48
CA GLU A 118 23.85 22.24 -13.56
C GLU A 118 25.15 22.97 -13.19
N VAL A 119 25.02 24.15 -12.55
CA VAL A 119 26.18 24.92 -12.08
C VAL A 119 26.93 24.15 -11.00
N GLN A 120 26.22 23.57 -10.03
CA GLN A 120 26.83 22.82 -8.94
C GLN A 120 27.53 21.56 -9.46
N ASN A 121 26.84 20.77 -10.28
CA ASN A 121 27.40 19.55 -10.88
C ASN A 121 28.63 19.84 -11.74
N ARG A 122 28.66 20.98 -12.45
CA ARG A 122 29.84 21.41 -13.23
C ARG A 122 31.00 21.79 -12.33
N ARG A 123 30.76 22.63 -11.30
CA ARG A 123 31.78 23.04 -10.34
C ARG A 123 32.41 21.85 -9.62
N ASP A 124 31.57 20.90 -9.20
CA ASP A 124 32.03 19.71 -8.50
C ASP A 124 32.73 18.70 -9.44
N ALA A 125 32.33 18.63 -10.71
CA ALA A 125 33.03 17.83 -11.72
C ALA A 125 34.42 18.39 -12.08
N GLU A 126 34.61 19.71 -11.99
CA GLU A 126 35.90 20.39 -12.21
C GLU A 126 36.82 20.36 -10.98
N ARG A 127 36.32 19.90 -9.82
CA ARG A 127 37.07 19.87 -8.57
C ARG A 127 38.17 18.80 -8.61
N VAL A 128 39.42 19.25 -8.50
CA VAL A 128 40.60 18.37 -8.34
C VAL A 128 40.84 18.12 -6.85
N VAL A 129 40.89 16.84 -6.44
CA VAL A 129 41.11 16.43 -5.04
C VAL A 129 42.42 15.66 -4.92
N ASP A 130 43.28 16.06 -3.98
CA ASP A 130 44.44 15.27 -3.56
C ASP A 130 43.98 14.21 -2.55
N GLU A 131 43.75 12.98 -3.03
CA GLU A 131 43.30 11.83 -2.22
C GLU A 131 44.27 11.49 -1.08
N ARG A 132 45.53 11.94 -1.16
CA ARG A 132 46.53 11.75 -0.10
C ARG A 132 46.29 12.67 1.09
N LEU A 133 45.72 13.86 0.87
CA LEU A 133 45.39 14.81 1.93
C LEU A 133 44.00 14.52 2.51
N ASP A 134 43.05 14.07 1.69
CA ASP A 134 41.71 13.66 2.12
C ASP A 134 41.16 12.48 1.28
N PRO A 135 41.21 11.25 1.81
CA PRO A 135 40.72 10.04 1.14
C PRO A 135 39.21 10.01 0.88
N TYR A 136 38.42 10.88 1.51
CA TYR A 136 36.95 10.88 1.40
C TYR A 136 36.42 11.97 0.45
N SER A 137 37.25 12.96 0.11
CA SER A 137 36.87 14.07 -0.76
C SER A 137 36.73 13.68 -2.24
N GLY A 138 37.25 12.53 -2.68
CA GLY A 138 37.19 12.09 -4.08
C GLY A 138 35.82 11.58 -4.55
N ARG A 139 34.85 11.42 -3.65
CA ARG A 139 33.51 10.93 -4.00
C ARG A 139 32.65 12.07 -4.54
N PHE A 140 32.51 12.13 -5.86
CA PHE A 140 31.55 13.01 -6.51
C PHE A 140 30.18 12.33 -6.61
N PHE A 141 29.14 13.01 -6.11
CA PHE A 141 27.74 12.61 -6.28
C PHE A 141 27.00 13.77 -6.95
N PRO A 142 26.59 13.63 -8.23
CA PRO A 142 25.76 14.62 -8.89
C PRO A 142 24.50 14.89 -8.08
N LYS A 143 24.10 16.16 -7.95
CA LYS A 143 22.76 16.49 -7.48
C LYS A 143 21.76 15.96 -8.51
N GLU A 144 20.91 15.04 -8.10
CA GLU A 144 19.89 14.40 -8.93
C GLU A 144 18.75 15.38 -9.25
N ALA A 145 18.11 15.20 -10.41
CA ALA A 145 16.89 15.93 -10.74
C ALA A 145 15.73 15.52 -9.83
N ARG A 146 14.76 16.40 -9.58
CA ARG A 146 13.62 16.06 -8.70
C ARG A 146 12.80 14.87 -9.22
N THR A 147 12.76 14.66 -10.53
CA THR A 147 12.16 13.48 -11.19
C THR A 147 12.95 12.19 -10.90
N GLU A 148 14.28 12.25 -10.90
CA GLU A 148 15.14 11.10 -10.56
C GLU A 148 15.00 10.71 -9.09
N GLN A 149 14.99 11.71 -8.19
CA GLN A 149 14.74 11.50 -6.76
C GLN A 149 13.36 10.86 -6.54
N LEU A 150 12.32 11.38 -7.22
CA LEU A 150 10.98 10.82 -7.18
C LEU A 150 10.95 9.37 -7.70
N ALA A 151 11.63 9.08 -8.81
CA ALA A 151 11.73 7.73 -9.36
C ALA A 151 12.40 6.76 -8.37
N SER A 152 13.40 7.21 -7.62
CA SER A 152 14.05 6.44 -6.56
C SER A 152 13.08 6.09 -5.43
N ILE A 153 12.30 7.08 -4.96
CA ILE A 153 11.28 6.88 -3.94
C ILE A 153 10.22 5.89 -4.42
N LEU A 154 9.72 6.04 -5.65
CA LEU A 154 8.68 5.17 -6.20
C LEU A 154 9.13 3.73 -6.37
N ARG A 155 10.40 3.49 -6.76
CA ARG A 155 10.97 2.13 -6.80
C ARG A 155 10.92 1.47 -5.43
N ASN A 156 11.26 2.20 -4.37
CA ASN A 156 11.16 1.71 -3.01
C ASN A 156 9.70 1.46 -2.61
N GLU A 157 8.79 2.37 -2.94
CA GLU A 157 7.36 2.22 -2.62
C GLU A 157 6.71 1.03 -3.34
N VAL A 158 7.12 0.72 -4.57
CA VAL A 158 6.69 -0.50 -5.28
C VAL A 158 7.15 -1.76 -4.53
N ALA A 159 8.40 -1.79 -4.06
CA ALA A 159 8.93 -2.91 -3.30
C ALA A 159 8.22 -3.08 -1.95
N VAL A 160 8.04 -1.98 -1.22
CA VAL A 160 7.30 -1.96 0.07
C VAL A 160 5.86 -2.44 -0.14
N GLU A 161 5.18 -1.96 -1.18
CA GLU A 161 3.81 -2.37 -1.49
C GLU A 161 3.73 -3.88 -1.77
N GLY A 162 4.71 -4.45 -2.46
CA GLY A 162 4.80 -5.90 -2.65
C GLY A 162 4.93 -6.68 -1.34
N ILE A 163 5.79 -6.20 -0.42
CA ILE A 163 5.98 -6.82 0.90
C ILE A 163 4.70 -6.74 1.73
N VAL A 164 4.08 -5.55 1.78
CA VAL A 164 2.85 -5.31 2.55
C VAL A 164 1.73 -6.22 2.05
N ARG A 165 1.48 -6.27 0.74
CA ARG A 165 0.44 -7.15 0.17
C ARG A 165 0.69 -8.62 0.46
N ASN A 166 1.93 -9.07 0.35
CA ASN A 166 2.29 -10.46 0.64
C ASN A 166 2.02 -10.80 2.11
N ARG A 167 2.39 -9.91 3.04
CA ARG A 167 2.15 -10.09 4.48
C ARG A 167 0.66 -10.07 4.80
N THR A 168 -0.08 -9.08 4.29
CA THR A 168 -1.53 -8.96 4.48
C THR A 168 -2.23 -10.21 3.96
N TRP A 169 -1.87 -10.66 2.76
CA TRP A 169 -2.46 -11.84 2.16
C TRP A 169 -2.19 -13.12 2.97
N GLY A 170 -0.97 -13.30 3.50
CA GLY A 170 -0.69 -14.44 4.38
C GLY A 170 -1.62 -14.51 5.58
N ILE A 171 -1.94 -13.35 6.20
CA ILE A 171 -2.90 -13.30 7.31
C ILE A 171 -4.33 -13.58 6.82
N VAL A 172 -4.72 -13.06 5.66
CA VAL A 172 -6.05 -13.32 5.08
C VAL A 172 -6.22 -14.80 4.75
N SER A 173 -5.25 -15.43 4.09
CA SER A 173 -5.30 -16.86 3.75
C SER A 173 -5.34 -17.75 4.99
N ASP A 174 -4.65 -17.35 6.07
CA ASP A 174 -4.63 -18.10 7.32
C ASP A 174 -5.94 -18.02 8.11
N ARG A 175 -6.73 -16.97 7.90
CA ARG A 175 -7.93 -16.65 8.71
C ARG A 175 -9.22 -16.91 7.97
N CYS A 176 -9.22 -16.88 6.65
CA CYS A 176 -10.43 -16.96 5.84
C CYS A 176 -10.60 -18.35 5.22
N GLU A 177 -11.85 -18.82 5.21
CA GLU A 177 -12.20 -20.07 4.55
C GLU A 177 -12.16 -19.92 3.02
N GLY A 178 -11.58 -20.91 2.34
CA GLY A 178 -11.56 -20.97 0.87
C GLY A 178 -10.67 -19.91 0.20
N VAL A 179 -9.89 -19.14 0.98
CA VAL A 179 -8.89 -18.22 0.44
C VAL A 179 -7.53 -18.88 0.50
N GLY A 180 -6.93 -19.08 -0.66
CA GLY A 180 -5.59 -19.64 -0.80
C GLY A 180 -4.92 -19.18 -2.08
N GLY A 181 -3.71 -19.67 -2.31
CA GLY A 181 -2.93 -19.32 -3.50
C GLY A 181 -2.35 -17.90 -3.44
N ASN A 182 -2.05 -17.36 -4.62
CA ASN A 182 -1.28 -16.13 -4.76
C ASN A 182 -2.17 -14.88 -4.78
N TRP A 183 -1.81 -13.83 -4.03
CA TRP A 183 -2.63 -12.61 -3.94
C TRP A 183 -2.80 -11.90 -5.29
N GLN A 184 -1.77 -11.96 -6.15
CA GLN A 184 -1.79 -11.31 -7.47
C GLN A 184 -2.92 -11.90 -8.32
N ALA A 185 -3.09 -13.21 -8.32
CA ALA A 185 -4.11 -13.87 -9.14
C ALA A 185 -5.53 -13.51 -8.70
N GLU A 186 -5.77 -13.44 -7.38
CA GLU A 186 -7.08 -13.03 -6.84
C GLU A 186 -7.34 -11.53 -7.06
N PHE A 187 -6.32 -10.69 -6.89
CA PHE A 187 -6.42 -9.25 -7.13
C PHE A 187 -6.65 -8.92 -8.61
N ASP A 188 -5.93 -9.60 -9.52
CA ASP A 188 -6.10 -9.43 -10.96
C ASP A 188 -7.48 -9.89 -11.42
N ARG A 189 -7.97 -11.04 -10.91
CA ARG A 189 -9.34 -11.51 -11.17
C ARG A 189 -10.39 -10.50 -10.74
N TRP A 190 -10.26 -9.94 -9.54
CA TRP A 190 -11.16 -8.89 -9.05
C TRP A 190 -11.12 -7.64 -9.94
N ARG A 191 -9.93 -7.24 -10.40
CA ARG A 191 -9.76 -6.08 -11.29
C ARG A 191 -10.45 -6.30 -12.63
N ASP A 192 -10.33 -7.50 -13.20
CA ASP A 192 -10.94 -7.85 -14.49
C ASP A 192 -12.47 -7.89 -14.38
N GLN A 193 -13.00 -8.46 -13.30
CA GLN A 193 -14.45 -8.42 -13.00
C GLN A 193 -14.97 -6.99 -12.81
N SER A 194 -14.21 -6.16 -12.10
CA SER A 194 -14.57 -4.75 -11.85
C SER A 194 -14.53 -3.88 -13.11
N ARG A 195 -13.74 -4.28 -14.13
CA ARG A 195 -13.68 -3.61 -15.44
C ARG A 195 -14.81 -4.08 -16.35
N GLY A 196 -15.08 -5.38 -16.42
CA GLY A 196 -16.12 -5.95 -17.28
C GLY A 196 -17.57 -5.62 -16.83
N GLY A 197 -17.77 -5.17 -15.59
CA GLY A 197 -19.07 -4.70 -15.11
C GLY A 197 -19.35 -3.20 -15.35
N ARG A 198 -18.47 -2.50 -16.07
CA ARG A 198 -18.57 -1.05 -16.35
C ARG A 198 -18.83 -0.70 -17.82
N ASP A 199 -18.92 -1.72 -18.68
CA ASP A 199 -19.35 -1.64 -20.09
C ASP A 199 -20.81 -2.10 -20.22
#